data_AF-A0A511NIN9-F1
#
_entry.id   AF-A0A511NIN9-F1
#
_cell.length_a   1.000
_cell.length_b   1.000
_cell.length_c   1.000
_cell.angle_alpha   90.00
_cell.angle_beta   90.00
_cell.angle_gamma   90.00
#
_symmetry.space_group_name_H-M   'P 1'
#
loop_
_entity.id
_entity.type
_entity.pdbx_description
1 polymer ?
#
loop_
_entity_poly.entity_id
_entity_poly.type
_entity_poly.pdbx_seq_one_letter_code
_entity_poly.pdbx_strand_id
1 'polypeptide(L)'
;MGILDLLPGFRKISLPLNIPALVGTAVSLLLAFRTSQSYERWWEARIVWGAIVNDSRTLIRLALQFLPEEEAKEFAARQIVWTFALGESLRRVPFSEKVQRYLDVHSINAFNIPNALLDEHSKQVKELSSLKSISEFQQLQLNEAITKLCDSMGKCERLKNTVFPRSYSILVHILIYVFAAILPFGLDDGQLVVEVVITILVPTLFIAIERTSIIMQDPFENTPVDTPMTSLAQTIEINLRQMIGEQNVPLKKENPLYYEM
;
A
#
# COMPACT_ATOMS: atom_id res chain seq x y z
N MET A 1 16.68 28.00 -36.15
CA MET A 1 17.48 27.82 -34.94
C MET A 1 16.58 27.92 -33.72
N GLY A 2 16.80 27.09 -32.70
CA GLY A 2 15.89 26.97 -31.56
C GLY A 2 15.88 28.24 -30.73
N ILE A 3 14.96 28.38 -29.78
CA ILE A 3 14.88 29.59 -28.95
C ILE A 3 16.17 29.85 -28.17
N LEU A 4 16.85 28.80 -27.73
CA LEU A 4 18.16 28.94 -27.09
C LEU A 4 19.25 29.33 -28.09
N ASP A 5 19.15 28.92 -29.34
CA ASP A 5 20.05 29.36 -30.41
C ASP A 5 19.84 30.83 -30.80
N LEU A 6 18.75 31.48 -30.37
CA LEU A 6 18.61 32.94 -30.50
C LEU A 6 19.53 33.68 -29.51
N LEU A 7 19.99 33.02 -28.44
CA LEU A 7 20.97 33.58 -27.51
C LEU A 7 22.37 33.56 -28.15
N PRO A 8 23.13 34.67 -28.10
CA PRO A 8 24.37 34.84 -28.85
C PRO A 8 25.47 33.80 -28.54
N GLY A 9 25.40 33.10 -27.39
CA GLY A 9 26.34 32.02 -27.03
C GLY A 9 26.01 30.63 -27.58
N PHE A 10 24.76 30.37 -27.98
CA PHE A 10 24.29 29.02 -28.37
C PHE A 10 24.02 28.88 -29.88
N ARG A 11 24.05 29.98 -30.65
CA ARG A 11 23.89 30.04 -32.12
C ARG A 11 24.67 29.02 -32.97
N LYS A 12 25.68 28.34 -32.42
CA LYS A 12 26.55 27.39 -33.13
C LYS A 12 26.33 25.93 -32.73
N ILE A 13 25.41 25.65 -31.80
CA ILE A 13 25.19 24.31 -31.24
C ILE A 13 23.86 23.78 -31.77
N SER A 14 23.90 23.08 -32.90
CA SER A 14 22.76 22.28 -33.39
C SER A 14 23.06 20.81 -33.13
N LEU A 15 22.18 20.12 -32.41
CA LEU A 15 22.28 18.69 -32.20
C LEU A 15 21.40 17.97 -33.22
N PRO A 16 21.87 16.89 -33.85
CA PRO A 16 20.98 16.08 -34.69
C PRO A 16 19.89 15.45 -33.82
N LEU A 17 18.64 15.47 -34.32
CA LEU A 17 17.43 15.00 -33.61
C LEU A 17 17.54 13.56 -33.08
N ASN A 18 18.39 12.73 -33.70
CA ASN A 18 18.66 11.37 -33.27
C ASN A 18 19.25 11.28 -31.85
N ILE A 19 19.96 12.32 -31.37
CA ILE A 19 20.53 12.34 -30.01
C ILE A 19 19.42 12.48 -28.94
N PRO A 20 18.56 13.53 -28.95
CA PRO A 20 17.42 13.59 -28.05
C PRO A 20 16.47 12.40 -28.19
N ALA A 21 16.25 11.90 -29.40
CA ALA A 21 15.39 10.74 -29.63
C ALA A 21 15.92 9.46 -28.96
N LEU A 22 17.24 9.21 -29.04
CA LEU A 22 17.88 8.08 -28.38
C LEU A 22 17.75 8.16 -26.86
N VAL A 23 18.06 9.33 -26.28
CA VAL A 23 17.94 9.56 -24.83
C VAL A 23 16.48 9.42 -24.39
N GLY A 24 15.53 10.03 -25.11
CA GLY A 24 14.10 9.94 -24.82
C GLY A 24 13.58 8.50 -24.86
N THR A 25 14.07 7.69 -25.81
CA THR A 25 13.73 6.25 -25.88
C THR A 25 14.25 5.50 -24.65
N ALA A 26 15.49 5.77 -24.24
CA ALA A 26 16.07 5.17 -23.04
C ALA A 26 15.30 5.58 -21.76
N VAL A 27 14.95 6.87 -21.63
CA VAL A 27 14.14 7.38 -20.52
C VAL A 27 12.77 6.71 -20.47
N SER A 28 12.08 6.62 -21.62
CA SER A 28 10.76 5.98 -21.73
C SER A 28 10.81 4.51 -21.28
N LEU A 29 11.81 3.76 -21.75
CA LEU A 29 11.98 2.36 -21.37
C LEU A 29 12.23 2.18 -19.87
N LEU A 30 13.11 3.00 -19.28
CA LEU A 30 13.38 2.96 -17.84
C LEU A 30 12.13 3.35 -17.02
N LEU A 31 11.38 4.36 -17.45
CA LEU A 31 10.12 4.75 -16.82
C LEU A 31 9.07 3.64 -16.91
N ALA A 32 8.98 2.92 -18.02
CA ALA A 32 8.07 1.81 -18.18
C ALA A 32 8.37 0.69 -17.17
N PHE A 33 9.64 0.28 -17.05
CA PHE A 33 10.06 -0.72 -16.05
C PHE A 33 9.78 -0.24 -14.62
N ARG A 34 10.11 1.01 -14.31
CA ARG A 34 9.84 1.62 -13.01
C ARG A 34 8.35 1.59 -12.65
N THR A 35 7.51 1.99 -13.60
CA THR A 35 6.06 2.05 -13.43
C THR A 35 5.51 0.66 -13.18
N SER A 36 5.95 -0.34 -13.94
CA SER A 36 5.54 -1.74 -13.75
C SER A 36 5.88 -2.25 -12.35
N GLN A 37 7.12 -2.04 -11.88
CA GLN A 37 7.56 -2.50 -10.56
C GLN A 37 6.81 -1.79 -9.42
N SER A 38 6.54 -0.49 -9.58
CA SER A 38 5.77 0.29 -8.58
C SER A 38 4.31 -0.17 -8.55
N TYR A 39 3.72 -0.46 -9.71
CA TYR A 39 2.38 -1.02 -9.82
C TYR A 39 2.27 -2.40 -9.17
N GLU A 40 3.24 -3.29 -9.40
CA GLU A 40 3.27 -4.62 -8.78
C GLU A 40 3.26 -4.54 -7.25
N ARG A 41 4.05 -3.64 -6.64
CA ARG A 41 4.05 -3.42 -5.19
C ARG A 41 2.71 -2.90 -4.66
N TRP A 42 2.13 -1.91 -5.35
CA TRP A 42 0.81 -1.39 -5.01
C TRP A 42 -0.26 -2.48 -5.08
N TRP A 43 -0.22 -3.30 -6.14
CA TRP A 43 -1.15 -4.40 -6.33
C TRP A 43 -0.94 -5.53 -5.32
N GLU A 44 0.30 -5.88 -4.97
CA GLU A 44 0.61 -6.85 -3.91
C GLU A 44 0.01 -6.42 -2.57
N ALA A 45 0.13 -5.13 -2.20
CA ALA A 45 -0.49 -4.60 -0.99
C ALA A 45 -2.02 -4.78 -0.99
N ARG A 46 -2.68 -4.54 -2.13
CA ARG A 46 -4.13 -4.76 -2.29
C ARG A 46 -4.50 -6.24 -2.18
N ILE A 47 -3.72 -7.14 -2.78
CA ILE A 47 -3.94 -8.59 -2.68
C ILE A 47 -3.82 -9.05 -1.23
N VAL A 48 -2.78 -8.63 -0.51
CA VAL A 48 -2.55 -9.04 0.89
C VAL A 48 -3.68 -8.56 1.79
N TRP A 49 -4.13 -7.32 1.64
CA TRP A 49 -5.30 -6.83 2.39
C TRP A 49 -6.60 -7.54 2.00
N GLY A 50 -6.75 -7.96 0.74
CA GLY A 50 -7.84 -8.84 0.32
C GLY A 50 -7.82 -10.21 1.00
N ALA A 51 -6.62 -10.80 1.17
CA ALA A 51 -6.44 -12.04 1.93
C ALA A 51 -6.81 -11.84 3.40
N ILE A 52 -6.37 -10.75 4.03
CA ILE A 52 -6.72 -10.39 5.41
C ILE A 52 -8.25 -10.34 5.61
N VAL A 53 -9.00 -9.77 4.67
CA VAL A 53 -10.47 -9.75 4.75
C VAL A 53 -11.05 -11.17 4.81
N ASN A 54 -10.57 -12.08 3.95
CA ASN A 54 -11.07 -13.45 3.87
C ASN A 54 -10.60 -14.31 5.06
N ASP A 55 -9.36 -14.17 5.47
CA ASP A 55 -8.79 -14.92 6.59
C ASP A 55 -9.39 -14.47 7.92
N SER A 56 -9.72 -13.17 8.09
CA SER A 56 -10.47 -12.68 9.24
C SER A 56 -11.85 -13.34 9.34
N ARG A 57 -12.60 -13.40 8.22
CA ARG A 57 -13.90 -14.08 8.18
C ARG A 57 -13.76 -15.58 8.47
N THR A 58 -12.71 -16.20 7.96
CA THR A 58 -12.44 -17.62 8.17
C THR A 58 -12.14 -17.92 9.64
N LEU A 59 -11.29 -17.11 10.27
CA LEU A 59 -10.99 -17.22 11.70
C LEU A 59 -12.26 -17.16 12.55
N ILE A 60 -13.12 -16.17 12.32
CA ILE A 60 -14.36 -16.02 13.11
C ILE A 60 -15.39 -17.11 12.78
N ARG A 61 -15.42 -17.62 11.55
CA ARG A 61 -16.26 -18.78 11.20
C ARG A 61 -15.86 -20.02 11.99
N LEU A 62 -14.56 -20.30 12.08
CA LEU A 62 -14.05 -21.42 12.87
C LEU A 62 -14.28 -21.18 14.37
N ALA A 63 -14.10 -19.94 14.84
CA ALA A 63 -14.37 -19.58 16.23
C ALA A 63 -15.84 -19.83 16.61
N LEU A 64 -16.79 -19.38 15.78
CA LEU A 64 -18.22 -19.62 15.99
C LEU A 64 -18.61 -21.10 15.90
N GLN A 65 -17.86 -21.91 15.15
CA GLN A 65 -18.14 -23.34 15.01
C GLN A 65 -17.60 -24.16 16.19
N PHE A 66 -16.45 -23.77 16.74
CA PHE A 66 -15.70 -24.59 17.69
C PHE A 66 -15.73 -24.07 19.12
N LEU A 67 -15.94 -22.77 19.32
CA LEU A 67 -15.82 -22.13 20.61
C LEU A 67 -17.21 -21.79 21.21
N PRO A 68 -17.31 -21.68 22.54
CA PRO A 68 -18.45 -21.04 23.18
C PRO A 68 -18.69 -19.62 22.64
N GLU A 69 -19.94 -19.15 22.69
CA GLU A 69 -20.35 -17.88 22.10
C GLU A 69 -19.53 -16.68 22.60
N GLU A 70 -19.26 -16.61 23.91
CA GLU A 70 -18.49 -15.51 24.51
C GLU A 70 -17.02 -15.50 24.05
N GLU A 71 -16.42 -16.68 23.90
CA GLU A 71 -15.06 -16.82 23.37
C GLU A 71 -15.01 -16.38 21.90
N ALA A 72 -16.01 -16.78 21.10
CA ALA A 72 -16.10 -16.38 19.70
C ALA A 72 -16.29 -14.86 19.52
N LYS A 73 -17.07 -14.22 20.40
CA LYS A 73 -17.23 -12.75 20.44
C LYS A 73 -15.91 -12.06 20.77
N GLU A 74 -15.16 -12.58 21.73
CA GLU A 74 -13.84 -12.04 22.08
C GLU A 74 -12.84 -12.20 20.92
N PHE A 75 -12.85 -13.35 20.23
CA PHE A 75 -12.09 -13.52 18.98
C PHE A 75 -12.45 -12.46 17.93
N ALA A 76 -13.75 -12.20 17.74
CA ALA A 76 -14.19 -11.19 16.80
C ALA A 76 -13.73 -9.78 17.22
N ALA A 77 -13.88 -9.40 18.48
CA ALA A 77 -13.44 -8.12 19.01
C ALA A 77 -11.94 -7.90 18.81
N ARG A 78 -11.12 -8.90 19.18
CA ARG A 78 -9.66 -8.85 19.00
C ARG A 78 -9.26 -8.77 17.53
N GLN A 79 -9.89 -9.56 16.67
CA GLN A 79 -9.57 -9.56 15.24
C GLN A 79 -9.92 -8.21 14.59
N ILE A 80 -11.03 -7.58 15.01
CA ILE A 80 -11.37 -6.22 14.59
C ILE A 80 -10.26 -5.26 15.00
N VAL A 81 -9.87 -5.26 16.27
CA VAL A 81 -8.80 -4.39 16.80
C VAL A 81 -7.48 -4.63 16.09
N TRP A 82 -7.13 -5.89 15.81
CA TRP A 82 -5.94 -6.26 15.06
C TRP A 82 -5.90 -5.63 13.67
N THR A 83 -7.01 -5.61 12.93
CA THR A 83 -7.03 -4.98 11.60
C THR A 83 -6.78 -3.47 11.64
N PHE A 84 -7.32 -2.77 12.64
CA PHE A 84 -7.06 -1.34 12.84
C PHE A 84 -5.61 -1.11 13.27
N ALA A 85 -5.13 -1.87 14.26
CA ALA A 85 -3.76 -1.78 14.75
C ALA A 85 -2.73 -2.04 13.64
N LEU A 86 -2.97 -3.03 12.77
CA LEU A 86 -2.11 -3.31 11.63
C LEU A 86 -2.06 -2.12 10.66
N GLY A 87 -3.22 -1.60 10.26
CA GLY A 87 -3.28 -0.45 9.36
C GLY A 87 -2.63 0.81 9.95
N GLU A 88 -2.85 1.07 11.24
CA GLU A 88 -2.25 2.21 11.96
C GLU A 88 -0.72 2.06 12.11
N SER A 89 -0.24 0.85 12.42
CA SER A 89 1.19 0.52 12.51
C SER A 89 1.91 0.69 11.16
N LEU A 90 1.33 0.17 10.07
CA LEU A 90 1.90 0.31 8.72
C LEU A 90 1.98 1.78 8.28
N ARG A 91 1.02 2.61 8.70
CA ARG A 91 1.02 4.05 8.47
C ARG A 91 1.92 4.85 9.39
N ARG A 92 2.45 4.22 10.45
CA ARG A 92 3.23 4.87 11.51
C ARG A 92 2.48 6.03 12.18
N VAL A 93 1.18 5.86 12.37
CA VAL A 93 0.34 6.83 13.11
C VAL A 93 0.06 6.32 14.52
N PRO A 94 -0.23 7.22 15.48
CA PRO A 94 -0.69 6.79 16.81
C PRO A 94 -1.94 5.90 16.69
N PHE A 95 -2.02 4.89 17.54
CA PHE A 95 -3.19 4.01 17.56
C PHE A 95 -4.46 4.78 17.95
N SER A 96 -5.57 4.45 17.29
CA SER A 96 -6.86 5.08 17.57
C SER A 96 -7.37 4.73 18.97
N GLU A 97 -8.31 5.53 19.49
CA GLU A 97 -8.93 5.29 20.79
C GLU A 97 -9.53 3.88 20.90
N LYS A 98 -10.08 3.35 19.80
CA LYS A 98 -10.61 1.98 19.74
C LYS A 98 -9.53 0.94 20.07
N VAL A 99 -8.36 1.07 19.44
CA VAL A 99 -7.24 0.16 19.66
C VAL A 99 -6.70 0.34 21.07
N GLN A 100 -6.41 1.58 21.48
CA GLN A 100 -5.87 1.87 22.81
C GLN A 100 -6.77 1.33 23.94
N ARG A 101 -8.08 1.57 23.86
CA ARG A 101 -9.03 1.06 24.86
C ARG A 101 -8.99 -0.46 24.98
N TYR A 102 -8.89 -1.18 23.86
CA TYR A 102 -8.79 -2.64 23.90
C TYR A 102 -7.47 -3.10 24.53
N LEU A 103 -6.35 -2.44 24.19
CA LEU A 103 -5.03 -2.73 24.77
C LEU A 103 -5.03 -2.50 26.28
N ASP A 104 -5.62 -1.40 26.75
CA ASP A 104 -5.69 -1.06 28.18
C ASP A 104 -6.52 -2.09 28.97
N VAL A 105 -7.72 -2.44 28.47
CA VAL A 105 -8.61 -3.43 29.10
C VAL A 105 -7.93 -4.79 29.23
N HIS A 106 -7.16 -5.20 28.22
CA HIS A 106 -6.49 -6.50 28.18
C HIS A 106 -5.05 -6.43 28.70
N SER A 107 -4.58 -5.27 29.16
CA SER A 107 -3.20 -5.04 29.62
C SER A 107 -2.12 -5.48 28.62
N ILE A 108 -2.36 -5.26 27.33
CA ILE A 108 -1.44 -5.64 26.24
C ILE A 108 -0.44 -4.52 26.02
N ASN A 109 0.83 -4.79 26.31
CA ASN A 109 1.93 -3.86 26.03
C ASN A 109 3.07 -4.58 25.30
N ALA A 110 3.34 -4.17 24.07
CA ALA A 110 4.38 -4.75 23.23
C ALA A 110 4.91 -3.72 22.22
N PHE A 111 6.11 -3.98 21.68
CA PHE A 111 6.67 -3.16 20.60
C PHE A 111 5.91 -3.37 19.27
N ASN A 112 5.63 -4.62 18.90
CA ASN A 112 4.80 -4.95 17.74
C ASN A 112 3.39 -5.34 18.22
N ILE A 113 2.52 -4.34 18.36
CA ILE A 113 1.13 -4.53 18.83
C ILE A 113 0.34 -5.48 17.92
N PRO A 114 0.35 -5.36 16.57
CA PRO A 114 -0.30 -6.33 15.70
C PRO A 114 0.13 -7.78 15.95
N ASN A 115 1.42 -8.04 16.15
CA ASN A 115 1.88 -9.40 16.48
C ASN A 115 1.38 -9.86 17.85
N ALA A 116 1.46 -9.00 18.87
CA ALA A 116 1.00 -9.34 20.21
C ALA A 116 -0.50 -9.70 20.26
N LEU A 117 -1.33 -9.05 19.44
CA LEU A 117 -2.75 -9.40 19.31
C LEU A 117 -2.96 -10.80 18.69
N LEU A 118 -2.12 -11.22 17.73
CA LEU A 118 -2.14 -12.60 17.20
C LEU A 118 -1.64 -13.62 18.23
N ASP A 119 -0.66 -13.25 19.04
CA ASP A 119 -0.18 -14.08 20.15
C ASP A 119 -1.30 -14.32 21.18
N GLU A 120 -2.11 -13.30 21.50
CA GLU A 120 -3.25 -13.45 22.41
C GLU A 120 -4.34 -14.37 21.83
N HIS A 121 -4.60 -14.36 20.50
CA HIS A 121 -5.42 -15.41 19.88
C HIS A 121 -4.87 -16.81 20.13
N SER A 122 -3.57 -17.00 19.87
CA SER A 122 -2.92 -18.30 20.05
C SER A 122 -2.94 -18.78 21.51
N LYS A 123 -2.79 -17.85 22.46
CA LYS A 123 -2.87 -18.11 23.90
C LYS A 123 -4.28 -18.56 24.31
N GLN A 124 -5.32 -17.88 23.85
CA GLN A 124 -6.70 -18.26 24.11
C GLN A 124 -7.03 -19.65 23.52
N VAL A 125 -6.57 -19.96 22.29
CA VAL A 125 -6.70 -21.31 21.71
C VAL A 125 -6.03 -22.36 22.62
N LYS A 126 -4.81 -22.07 23.11
CA LYS A 126 -4.09 -22.97 24.00
C LYS A 126 -4.82 -23.20 25.33
N GLU A 127 -5.38 -22.16 25.93
CA GLU A 127 -6.15 -22.23 27.17
C GLU A 127 -7.40 -23.11 26.97
N LEU A 128 -8.19 -22.87 25.92
CA LEU A 128 -9.39 -23.65 25.59
C LEU A 128 -9.08 -25.13 25.29
N SER A 129 -7.94 -25.39 24.64
CA SER A 129 -7.46 -26.76 24.42
C SER A 129 -7.07 -27.44 25.73
N SER A 130 -6.38 -26.73 26.63
CA SER A 130 -5.97 -27.28 27.95
C SER A 130 -7.17 -27.64 28.84
N LEU A 131 -8.28 -26.92 28.68
CA LEU A 131 -9.57 -27.18 29.34
C LEU A 131 -10.39 -28.29 28.66
N LYS A 132 -9.88 -28.89 27.56
CA LYS A 132 -10.58 -29.85 26.70
C LYS A 132 -11.89 -29.33 26.10
N SER A 133 -12.03 -28.00 25.99
CA SER A 133 -13.18 -27.35 25.35
C SER A 133 -13.16 -27.48 23.84
N ILE A 134 -11.97 -27.67 23.26
CA ILE A 134 -11.76 -27.96 21.85
C ILE A 134 -10.84 -29.17 21.69
N SER A 135 -11.01 -29.89 20.58
CA SER A 135 -10.14 -31.00 20.17
C SER A 135 -8.84 -30.50 19.54
N GLU A 136 -7.82 -31.36 19.48
CA GLU A 136 -6.54 -31.07 18.82
C GLU A 136 -6.71 -30.66 17.35
N PHE A 137 -7.68 -31.27 16.64
CA PHE A 137 -7.98 -30.93 15.25
C PHE A 137 -8.61 -29.53 15.10
N GLN A 138 -9.46 -29.12 16.04
CA GLN A 138 -10.04 -27.77 16.06
C GLN A 138 -8.98 -26.72 16.42
N GLN A 139 -8.10 -27.03 17.39
CA GLN A 139 -6.95 -26.21 17.73
C GLN A 139 -6.03 -26.01 16.51
N LEU A 140 -5.72 -27.08 15.77
CA LEU A 140 -4.89 -26.99 14.58
C LEU A 140 -5.49 -26.04 13.54
N GLN A 141 -6.78 -26.19 13.23
CA GLN A 141 -7.46 -25.33 12.24
C GLN A 141 -7.50 -23.85 12.65
N LEU A 142 -7.74 -23.55 13.94
CA LEU A 142 -7.71 -22.18 14.43
C LEU A 142 -6.30 -21.59 14.32
N ASN A 143 -5.26 -22.35 14.68
CA ASN A 143 -3.87 -21.92 14.57
C ASN A 143 -3.43 -21.72 13.11
N GLU A 144 -3.91 -22.54 12.17
CA GLU A 144 -3.66 -22.33 10.74
C GLU A 144 -4.25 -21.01 10.24
N ALA A 145 -5.46 -20.64 10.69
CA ALA A 145 -6.07 -19.37 10.36
C ALA A 145 -5.27 -18.18 10.94
N ILE A 146 -4.80 -18.28 12.18
CA ILE A 146 -3.94 -17.27 12.82
C ILE A 146 -2.60 -17.15 12.07
N THR A 147 -2.01 -18.28 11.65
CA THR A 147 -0.75 -18.31 10.90
C THR A 147 -0.88 -17.56 9.57
N LYS A 148 -1.97 -17.75 8.82
CA LYS A 148 -2.23 -17.00 7.57
C LYS A 148 -2.32 -15.49 7.76
N LEU A 149 -2.91 -15.06 8.89
CA LEU A 149 -2.95 -13.64 9.26
C LEU A 149 -1.56 -13.11 9.61
N CYS A 150 -0.75 -13.89 10.31
CA CYS A 150 0.66 -13.58 10.60
C CYS A 150 1.49 -13.47 9.31
N ASP A 151 1.33 -14.41 8.37
CA ASP A 151 2.00 -14.36 7.06
C ASP A 151 1.61 -13.11 6.28
N SER A 152 0.33 -12.72 6.32
CA SER A 152 -0.16 -11.50 5.66
C SER A 152 0.41 -10.24 6.32
N MET A 153 0.47 -10.19 7.64
CA MET A 153 1.15 -9.11 8.37
C MET A 153 2.62 -9.00 7.98
N GLY A 154 3.37 -10.11 7.96
CA GLY A 154 4.77 -10.13 7.55
C GLY A 154 4.99 -9.65 6.11
N LYS A 155 4.07 -9.99 5.19
CA LYS A 155 4.08 -9.44 3.81
C LYS A 155 3.89 -7.93 3.81
N CYS A 156 2.93 -7.41 4.57
CA CYS A 156 2.72 -5.97 4.70
C CYS A 156 3.93 -5.24 5.29
N GLU A 157 4.53 -5.79 6.36
CA GLU A 157 5.74 -5.23 6.98
C GLU A 157 6.92 -5.23 6.01
N ARG A 158 7.11 -6.31 5.23
CA ARG A 158 8.13 -6.36 4.18
C ARG A 158 7.88 -5.31 3.11
N LEU A 159 6.64 -5.15 2.65
CA LEU A 159 6.26 -4.11 1.69
C LEU A 159 6.54 -2.70 2.21
N LYS A 160 6.27 -2.43 3.49
CA LYS A 160 6.50 -1.13 4.13
C LYS A 160 7.99 -0.84 4.36
N ASN A 161 8.75 -1.83 4.82
CA ASN A 161 10.12 -1.62 5.29
C ASN A 161 11.19 -1.83 4.20
N THR A 162 10.86 -2.52 3.11
CA THR A 162 11.79 -2.69 1.98
C THR A 162 11.73 -1.46 1.08
N VAL A 163 12.69 -0.56 1.21
CA VAL A 163 12.75 0.67 0.40
C VAL A 163 13.21 0.33 -1.02
N PHE A 164 12.52 0.87 -2.02
CA PHE A 164 12.95 0.74 -3.41
C PHE A 164 14.33 1.38 -3.61
N PRO A 165 15.26 0.78 -4.39
CA PRO A 165 16.60 1.34 -4.58
C PRO A 165 16.58 2.81 -5.00
N ARG A 166 17.04 3.69 -4.09
CA ARG A 166 17.05 5.15 -4.32
C ARG A 166 17.94 5.54 -5.50
N SER A 167 19.01 4.78 -5.75
CA SER A 167 19.91 4.98 -6.89
C SER A 167 19.17 4.92 -8.23
N TYR A 168 18.26 3.97 -8.39
CA TYR A 168 17.44 3.85 -9.59
C TYR A 168 16.51 5.05 -9.75
N SER A 169 15.92 5.49 -8.63
CA SER A 169 15.05 6.68 -8.64
C SER A 169 15.78 7.95 -9.07
N ILE A 170 16.98 8.15 -8.55
CA ILE A 170 17.84 9.29 -8.87
C ILE A 170 18.29 9.23 -10.34
N LEU A 171 18.65 8.04 -10.84
CA LEU A 171 19.07 7.87 -12.23
C LEU A 171 17.97 8.29 -13.21
N VAL A 172 16.74 7.78 -13.03
CA VAL A 172 15.60 8.11 -13.90
C VAL A 172 15.34 9.62 -13.88
N HIS A 173 15.34 10.22 -12.69
CA HIS A 173 15.11 11.66 -12.52
C HIS A 173 16.15 12.52 -13.24
N ILE A 174 17.44 12.18 -13.09
CA ILE A 174 18.55 12.88 -13.77
C ILE A 174 18.41 12.75 -15.29
N LEU A 175 18.10 11.55 -15.80
CA LEU A 175 17.96 11.33 -17.23
C LEU A 175 16.81 12.12 -17.85
N ILE A 176 15.71 12.31 -17.12
CA ILE A 176 14.61 13.18 -17.57
C ILE A 176 15.07 14.63 -17.71
N TYR A 177 15.87 15.15 -16.77
CA TYR A 177 16.40 16.51 -16.87
C TYR A 177 17.45 16.66 -17.97
N VAL A 178 18.32 15.68 -18.14
CA VAL A 178 19.27 15.66 -19.26
C VAL A 178 18.50 15.68 -20.58
N PHE A 179 17.47 14.84 -20.72
CA PHE A 179 16.59 14.84 -21.87
C PHE A 179 15.92 16.20 -22.11
N ALA A 180 15.35 16.80 -21.06
CA ALA A 180 14.70 18.11 -21.14
C ALA A 180 15.66 19.22 -21.60
N ALA A 181 16.92 19.16 -21.15
CA ALA A 181 17.94 20.13 -21.52
C ALA A 181 18.42 20.00 -22.97
N ILE A 182 18.49 18.77 -23.51
CA ILE A 182 18.97 18.54 -24.89
C ILE A 182 17.86 18.61 -25.95
N LEU A 183 16.60 18.37 -25.58
CA LEU A 183 15.46 18.35 -26.49
C LEU A 183 15.33 19.61 -27.38
N PRO A 184 15.42 20.86 -26.87
CA PRO A 184 15.26 22.04 -27.72
C PRO A 184 16.32 22.14 -28.82
N PHE A 185 17.52 21.61 -28.62
CA PHE A 185 18.61 21.68 -29.60
C PHE A 185 18.46 20.69 -30.77
N GLY A 186 17.49 19.77 -30.70
CA GLY A 186 17.25 18.76 -31.75
C GLY A 186 15.99 18.98 -32.57
N LEU A 187 15.13 19.93 -32.20
CA LEU A 187 13.88 20.20 -32.92
C LEU A 187 14.12 21.12 -34.12
N ASP A 188 13.20 21.07 -35.10
CA ASP A 188 13.21 22.00 -36.23
C ASP A 188 12.62 23.36 -35.83
N ASP A 189 13.19 24.39 -36.42
CA ASP A 189 13.00 25.77 -36.00
C ASP A 189 12.09 26.56 -36.94
N GLY A 190 11.59 25.90 -37.99
CA GLY A 190 10.64 26.49 -38.92
C GLY A 190 9.32 26.88 -38.26
N GLN A 191 9.01 26.31 -37.08
CA GLN A 191 7.78 26.55 -36.32
C GLN A 191 8.05 26.72 -34.81
N LEU A 192 8.49 27.91 -34.43
CA LEU A 192 8.85 28.26 -33.05
C LEU A 192 7.76 27.95 -31.99
N VAL A 193 6.48 28.09 -32.35
CA VAL A 193 5.37 27.71 -31.45
C VAL A 193 5.37 26.22 -31.15
N VAL A 194 5.60 25.38 -32.17
CA VAL A 194 5.61 23.92 -32.02
C VAL A 194 6.81 23.47 -31.20
N GLU A 195 7.99 24.06 -31.43
CA GLU A 195 9.21 23.80 -30.66
C GLU A 195 8.98 24.05 -29.16
N VAL A 196 8.45 25.23 -28.79
CA VAL A 196 8.17 25.58 -27.39
C VAL A 196 7.21 24.57 -26.76
N VAL A 197 6.12 24.25 -27.47
CA VAL A 197 5.10 23.32 -26.97
C VAL A 197 5.71 21.95 -26.70
N ILE A 198 6.50 21.41 -27.64
CA ILE A 198 7.12 20.07 -27.49
C ILE A 198 8.16 20.05 -26.37
N THR A 199 9.02 21.06 -26.29
CA THR A 199 10.08 21.16 -25.28
C THR A 199 9.51 21.25 -23.86
N ILE A 200 8.31 21.81 -23.68
CA ILE A 200 7.63 21.83 -22.37
C ILE A 200 6.83 20.54 -22.15
N LEU A 201 6.04 20.12 -23.14
CA LEU A 201 5.08 19.03 -23.00
C LEU A 201 5.76 17.69 -22.73
N VAL A 202 6.78 17.31 -23.52
CA VAL A 202 7.35 15.95 -23.45
C VAL A 202 8.07 15.69 -22.12
N PRO A 203 8.97 16.57 -21.64
CA PRO A 203 9.57 16.39 -20.32
C PRO A 203 8.54 16.42 -19.19
N THR A 204 7.50 17.26 -19.30
CA THR A 204 6.42 17.30 -18.30
C THR A 204 5.69 15.96 -18.21
N LEU A 205 5.43 15.30 -19.35
CA LEU A 205 4.83 13.96 -19.37
C LEU A 205 5.75 12.93 -18.69
N PHE A 206 7.05 12.95 -18.95
CA PHE A 206 8.00 12.06 -18.28
C PHE A 206 8.06 12.29 -16.77
N ILE A 207 8.07 13.55 -16.33
CA ILE A 207 8.01 13.90 -14.90
C ILE A 207 6.70 13.40 -14.28
N ALA A 208 5.56 13.57 -14.96
CA ALA A 208 4.26 13.12 -14.46
C ALA A 208 4.20 11.59 -14.29
N ILE A 209 4.75 10.84 -15.27
CA ILE A 209 4.86 9.37 -15.18
C ILE A 209 5.76 8.98 -14.01
N GLU A 210 6.94 9.60 -13.88
CA GLU A 210 7.87 9.33 -12.78
C GLU A 210 7.21 9.56 -11.42
N ARG A 211 6.51 10.69 -11.27
CA ARG A 211 5.79 11.04 -10.04
C ARG A 211 4.73 10.01 -9.70
N THR A 212 3.99 9.53 -10.70
CA THR A 212 2.98 8.48 -10.50
C THR A 212 3.63 7.18 -10.02
N SER A 213 4.75 6.77 -10.62
CA SER A 213 5.50 5.59 -10.15
C SER A 213 5.97 5.75 -8.69
N ILE A 214 6.50 6.92 -8.33
CA ILE A 214 6.98 7.21 -6.97
C ILE A 214 5.85 7.09 -5.95
N ILE A 215 4.66 7.61 -6.25
CA ILE A 215 3.54 7.54 -5.30
C ILE A 215 3.07 6.09 -5.14
N MET A 216 2.96 5.34 -6.24
CA MET A 216 2.50 3.94 -6.21
C MET A 216 3.47 2.99 -5.50
N GLN A 217 4.76 3.31 -5.47
CA GLN A 217 5.78 2.41 -4.91
C GLN A 217 5.61 2.19 -3.39
N ASP A 218 4.96 3.11 -2.68
CA ASP A 218 4.84 3.14 -1.22
C ASP A 218 3.34 3.16 -0.81
N PRO A 219 2.65 2.00 -0.77
CA PRO A 219 1.18 1.92 -0.74
C PRO A 219 0.54 2.17 0.65
N PHE A 220 1.32 2.64 1.64
CA PHE A 220 0.94 2.75 3.06
C PHE A 220 1.44 4.07 3.70
N GLU A 221 1.45 5.18 2.96
CA GLU A 221 1.98 6.50 3.36
C GLU A 221 0.90 7.55 3.73
N ASN A 222 -0.38 7.17 3.81
CA ASN A 222 -1.53 8.06 4.02
C ASN A 222 -1.86 8.96 2.82
N THR A 223 -1.62 8.48 1.60
CA THR A 223 -2.00 9.21 0.38
C THR A 223 -3.36 8.75 -0.17
N PRO A 224 -4.07 9.62 -0.91
CA PRO A 224 -5.30 9.28 -1.63
C PRO A 224 -5.31 7.99 -2.46
N VAL A 225 -4.14 7.58 -2.97
CA VAL A 225 -4.02 6.44 -3.89
C VAL A 225 -3.47 5.18 -3.20
N ASP A 226 -3.27 5.25 -1.89
CA ASP A 226 -2.79 4.14 -1.08
C ASP A 226 -3.81 3.02 -0.97
N THR A 227 -3.38 1.92 -0.34
CA THR A 227 -4.33 0.89 0.06
C THR A 227 -5.31 1.45 1.12
N PRO A 228 -6.63 1.32 0.93
CA PRO A 228 -7.69 1.81 1.82
C PRO A 228 -7.78 1.04 3.15
N MET A 229 -6.70 1.04 3.95
CA MET A 229 -6.59 0.16 5.12
C MET A 229 -7.69 0.42 6.16
N THR A 230 -8.04 1.68 6.40
CA THR A 230 -9.14 2.02 7.33
C THR A 230 -10.48 1.53 6.81
N SER A 231 -10.80 1.79 5.54
CA SER A 231 -12.07 1.36 4.94
C SER A 231 -12.19 -0.16 4.84
N LEU A 232 -11.07 -0.87 4.64
CA LEU A 232 -11.00 -2.33 4.71
C LEU A 232 -11.19 -2.84 6.14
N ALA A 233 -10.51 -2.26 7.13
CA ALA A 233 -10.71 -2.61 8.54
C ALA A 233 -12.16 -2.38 9.00
N GLN A 234 -12.78 -1.27 8.59
CA GLN A 234 -14.21 -1.02 8.80
C GLN A 234 -15.09 -2.06 8.10
N THR A 235 -14.76 -2.45 6.87
CA THR A 235 -15.50 -3.51 6.17
C THR A 235 -15.39 -4.84 6.92
N ILE A 236 -14.20 -5.19 7.43
CA ILE A 236 -13.99 -6.38 8.26
C ILE A 236 -14.79 -6.26 9.55
N GLU A 237 -14.74 -5.12 10.25
CA GLU A 237 -15.53 -4.87 11.46
C GLU A 237 -17.02 -5.12 11.25
N ILE A 238 -17.59 -4.55 10.18
CA ILE A 238 -19.00 -4.75 9.83
C ILE A 238 -19.30 -6.24 9.66
N ASN A 239 -18.44 -6.94 8.92
CA ASN A 239 -18.63 -8.35 8.61
C ASN A 239 -18.55 -9.22 9.87
N LEU A 240 -17.53 -9.01 10.71
CA LEU A 240 -17.33 -9.83 11.91
C LEU A 240 -18.44 -9.58 12.94
N ARG A 241 -18.87 -8.33 13.13
CA ARG A 241 -20.02 -7.99 13.99
C ARG A 241 -21.32 -8.66 13.52
N GLN A 242 -21.58 -8.68 12.21
CA GLN A 242 -22.73 -9.39 11.64
C GLN A 242 -22.64 -10.90 11.89
N MET A 243 -21.44 -11.49 11.73
CA MET A 243 -21.24 -12.93 11.92
C MET A 243 -21.50 -13.37 13.37
N ILE A 244 -21.17 -12.53 14.35
CA ILE A 244 -21.46 -12.80 15.78
C ILE A 244 -22.88 -12.37 16.20
N GLY A 245 -23.74 -11.97 15.25
CA GLY A 245 -25.15 -11.67 15.50
C GLY A 245 -25.45 -10.26 16.05
N GLU A 246 -24.50 -9.33 16.03
CA GLU A 246 -24.77 -7.94 16.41
C GLU A 246 -25.72 -7.28 15.41
N GLN A 247 -26.79 -6.64 15.90
CA GLN A 247 -27.76 -5.94 15.05
C GLN A 247 -27.38 -4.48 14.78
N ASN A 248 -26.65 -3.84 15.70
CA ASN A 248 -26.21 -2.45 15.59
C ASN A 248 -24.82 -2.38 14.96
N VAL A 249 -24.75 -2.67 13.67
CA VAL A 249 -23.50 -2.68 12.91
C VAL A 249 -23.25 -1.29 12.31
N PRO A 250 -22.05 -0.71 12.43
CA PRO A 250 -21.77 0.60 11.87
C PRO A 250 -22.04 0.64 10.36
N LEU A 251 -22.80 1.63 9.90
CA LEU A 251 -23.01 1.83 8.47
C LEU A 251 -21.71 2.30 7.84
N LYS A 252 -21.29 1.65 6.75
CA LYS A 252 -20.17 2.12 5.95
C LYS A 252 -20.57 3.46 5.34
N LYS A 253 -19.90 4.55 5.74
CA LYS A 253 -20.09 5.84 5.09
C LYS A 253 -19.61 5.70 3.64
N GLU A 254 -20.50 5.91 2.69
CA GLU A 254 -20.10 6.05 1.29
C GLU A 254 -19.27 7.32 1.17
N ASN A 255 -18.02 7.19 0.73
CA ASN A 255 -17.20 8.35 0.44
C ASN A 255 -17.45 8.78 -1.01
N PRO A 256 -18.06 9.94 -1.27
CA PRO A 256 -18.44 10.34 -2.64
C PRO A 256 -17.24 10.73 -3.51
N LEU A 257 -16.03 10.82 -2.94
CA LEU A 257 -14.82 11.25 -3.63
C LEU A 257 -13.95 10.04 -4.01
N TYR A 258 -13.66 9.91 -5.30
CA TYR A 258 -12.85 8.84 -5.92
C TYR A 258 -11.43 8.68 -5.35
N TYR A 259 -10.97 9.66 -4.56
CA TYR A 259 -9.60 9.82 -4.08
C TYR A 259 -9.43 9.59 -2.58
N GLU A 260 -10.49 9.35 -1.81
CA GLU A 260 -10.34 9.05 -0.39
C GLU A 260 -10.73 7.60 -0.14
N MET A 261 -9.71 6.75 -0.22
CA MET A 261 -9.81 5.30 -0.04
C MET A 261 -9.64 4.91 1.43
#